data_AF-A0AAD6G0Y4-F1
#
_entry.id   AF-A0AAD6G0Y4-F1
#
_cell.length_a   1.000
_cell.length_b   1.000
_cell.length_c   1.000
_cell.angle_alpha   90.00
_cell.angle_beta   90.00
_cell.angle_gamma   90.00
#
_symmetry.space_group_name_H-M   'P 1'
#
loop_
_entity.id
_entity.type
_entity.pdbx_description
1 polymer ?
#
loop_
_entity_poly.entity_id
_entity_poly.type
_entity_poly.pdbx_seq_one_letter_code
_entity_poly.pdbx_strand_id
1 'polypeptide(L)'
;MSYADAAAKGPKQSPEEDESESTASLIDVDSPHVQAVDPDFLNQEVKTTTQAERLEREAQDAVAKRAQEESAKKAKARKAKSRGLVANSDNPVFITNAVVATLVGAGLGFGAYRKHVEGKLSWEVVGLWSGAVGAFGVVDYFVSKWFLQNKYPPK
;
A
#
# COMPACT_ATOMS: atom_id res chain seq x y z
N MET A 1 33.38 -21.17 -20.75
CA MET A 1 34.40 -20.24 -21.27
C MET A 1 34.57 -19.16 -20.22
N SER A 2 35.76 -19.03 -19.62
CA SER A 2 36.02 -18.06 -18.55
C SER A 2 36.48 -16.73 -19.15
N TYR A 3 36.06 -15.61 -18.56
CA TYR A 3 36.51 -14.27 -18.95
C TYR A 3 38.04 -14.13 -18.88
N ALA A 4 38.68 -14.84 -17.94
CA ALA A 4 40.13 -14.85 -17.80
C ALA A 4 40.85 -15.46 -19.01
N ASP A 5 40.30 -16.52 -19.61
CA ASP A 5 40.89 -17.18 -20.78
C ASP A 5 40.77 -16.34 -22.06
N ALA A 6 39.74 -15.48 -22.15
CA ALA A 6 39.56 -14.58 -23.28
C ALA A 6 40.54 -13.40 -23.23
N ALA A 7 40.80 -12.86 -22.04
CA ALA A 7 41.75 -11.76 -21.84
C ALA A 7 43.21 -12.19 -22.05
N ALA A 8 43.57 -13.42 -21.67
CA ALA A 8 44.92 -13.95 -21.84
C ALA A 8 45.30 -14.25 -23.30
N LYS A 9 44.34 -14.18 -24.23
CA LYS A 9 44.54 -14.43 -25.67
C LYS A 9 44.87 -13.15 -26.46
N GLY A 10 44.93 -12.00 -25.80
CA GLY A 10 45.34 -10.73 -26.40
C GLY A 10 46.84 -10.70 -26.73
N PRO A 11 47.28 -9.75 -27.59
CA PRO A 11 48.69 -9.55 -27.90
C PRO A 11 49.49 -9.24 -26.62
N LYS A 12 50.67 -9.87 -26.46
CA LYS A 12 51.58 -9.60 -25.34
C LYS A 12 52.29 -8.27 -25.60
N GLN A 13 52.13 -7.29 -24.70
CA GLN A 13 52.86 -6.02 -24.78
C GLN A 13 54.37 -6.26 -24.68
N SER A 14 55.13 -5.58 -25.54
CA SER A 14 56.59 -5.55 -25.55
C SER A 14 57.09 -4.46 -24.59
N PRO A 15 58.21 -4.63 -23.87
CA PRO A 15 58.72 -3.62 -22.92
C PRO A 15 59.13 -2.29 -23.56
N GLU A 16 59.16 -2.18 -24.89
CA GLU A 16 59.43 -0.92 -25.61
C GLU A 16 58.17 -0.02 -25.80
N GLU A 17 56.98 -0.49 -25.42
CA GLU A 17 55.73 0.29 -25.56
C GLU A 17 55.39 1.16 -24.34
N ASP A 18 56.12 1.02 -23.21
CA ASP A 18 55.81 1.72 -21.96
C ASP A 18 56.27 3.20 -21.92
N GLU A 19 56.99 3.69 -22.93
CA GLU A 19 57.69 4.98 -22.85
C GLU A 19 57.22 6.05 -23.86
N SER A 20 56.26 5.73 -24.73
CA SER A 20 55.79 6.65 -25.80
C SER A 20 54.30 6.99 -25.81
N GLU A 21 53.48 6.42 -24.92
CA GLU A 21 52.10 6.87 -24.69
C GLU A 21 52.05 7.85 -23.50
N SER A 22 52.83 8.91 -23.60
CA SER A 22 52.78 10.01 -22.64
C SER A 22 51.40 10.68 -22.73
N THR A 23 50.54 10.47 -21.73
CA THR A 23 49.24 11.14 -21.58
C THR A 23 49.37 12.66 -21.39
N ALA A 24 50.59 13.19 -21.41
CA ALA A 24 50.92 14.61 -21.32
C ALA A 24 50.46 15.43 -22.54
N SER A 25 50.06 14.79 -23.64
CA SER A 25 49.37 15.45 -24.76
C SER A 25 47.86 15.17 -24.78
N LEU A 26 47.27 14.69 -23.68
CA LEU A 26 45.84 14.88 -23.43
C LEU A 26 45.65 16.36 -23.08
N ILE A 27 45.80 17.19 -24.10
CA ILE A 27 45.43 18.59 -24.11
C ILE A 27 44.03 18.64 -23.53
N ASP A 28 43.95 19.25 -22.35
CA ASP A 28 42.70 19.61 -21.71
C ASP A 28 41.90 20.35 -22.78
N VAL A 29 40.79 19.76 -23.21
CA VAL A 29 39.92 20.39 -24.20
C VAL A 29 39.31 21.57 -23.47
N ASP A 30 39.96 22.72 -23.59
CA ASP A 30 39.52 24.00 -23.08
C ASP A 30 38.05 24.23 -23.42
N SER A 31 37.19 23.95 -22.45
CA SER A 31 36.03 24.74 -22.13
C SER A 31 35.52 24.33 -20.75
N PRO A 32 35.67 25.18 -19.71
CA PRO A 32 34.84 25.09 -18.52
C PRO A 32 33.40 25.52 -18.83
N HIS A 33 32.82 24.99 -19.91
CA HIS A 33 31.40 25.11 -20.21
C HIS A 33 30.75 23.76 -19.98
N VAL A 34 30.65 23.40 -18.70
CA VAL A 34 29.65 22.41 -18.28
C VAL A 34 28.31 23.09 -18.49
N GLN A 35 27.61 22.75 -19.57
CA GLN A 35 26.21 23.08 -19.70
C GLN A 35 25.48 22.31 -18.60
N ALA A 36 25.33 22.98 -17.46
CA ALA A 36 24.45 22.51 -16.42
C ALA A 36 23.07 22.38 -17.05
N VAL A 37 22.47 21.21 -16.89
CA VAL A 37 21.08 20.99 -17.26
C VAL A 37 20.25 22.06 -16.56
N ASP A 38 19.36 22.73 -17.29
CA ASP A 38 18.50 23.76 -16.71
C ASP A 38 17.82 23.21 -15.45
N PRO A 39 17.76 24.00 -14.36
CA PRO A 39 17.10 23.56 -13.12
C PRO A 39 15.63 23.16 -13.35
N ASP A 40 15.03 23.70 -14.42
CA ASP A 40 13.66 23.42 -14.85
C ASP A 40 13.52 22.21 -15.78
N PHE A 41 14.59 21.44 -16.02
CA PHE A 41 14.56 20.26 -16.90
C PHE A 41 13.51 19.23 -16.49
N LEU A 42 13.28 19.06 -15.18
CA LEU A 42 12.24 18.18 -14.65
C LEU A 42 10.81 18.66 -14.96
N ASN A 43 10.64 19.95 -15.29
CA ASN A 43 9.35 20.58 -15.58
C ASN A 43 9.10 20.73 -17.09
N GLN A 44 10.01 20.28 -17.95
CA GLN A 44 9.87 20.42 -19.40
C GLN A 44 8.83 19.44 -19.97
N GLU A 45 8.11 19.88 -21.01
CA GLU A 45 7.14 19.06 -21.72
C GLU A 45 7.82 17.88 -22.45
N VAL A 46 7.20 16.71 -22.38
CA VAL A 46 7.72 15.47 -22.99
C VAL A 46 7.55 15.53 -24.51
N LYS A 47 8.65 15.78 -25.21
CA LYS A 47 8.65 16.01 -26.68
C LYS A 47 8.53 14.73 -27.52
N THR A 48 8.70 13.54 -26.93
CA THR A 48 8.75 12.27 -27.68
C THR A 48 7.79 11.23 -27.15
N THR A 49 7.22 10.43 -28.05
CA THR A 49 6.27 9.37 -27.72
C THR A 49 6.87 8.28 -26.84
N THR A 50 8.16 7.95 -27.05
CA THR A 50 8.87 6.93 -26.26
C THR A 50 9.16 7.38 -24.82
N GLN A 51 9.36 8.68 -24.58
CA GLN A 51 9.47 9.22 -23.23
C GLN A 51 8.11 9.26 -22.53
N ALA A 52 7.03 9.57 -23.26
CA ALA A 52 5.68 9.55 -22.71
C ALA A 52 5.27 8.13 -22.26
N GLU A 53 5.57 7.12 -23.08
CA GLU A 53 5.30 5.71 -22.76
C GLU A 53 6.07 5.24 -21.51
N ARG A 54 7.33 5.68 -21.33
CA ARG A 54 8.10 5.39 -20.10
C ARG A 54 7.44 6.01 -18.86
N LEU A 55 7.03 7.27 -18.95
CA LEU A 55 6.40 7.97 -17.83
C LEU A 55 5.06 7.32 -17.44
N GLU A 56 4.28 6.88 -18.43
CA GLU A 56 3.03 6.16 -18.18
C GLU A 56 3.29 4.83 -17.47
N ARG A 57 4.30 4.06 -17.92
CA ARG A 57 4.68 2.81 -17.28
C ARG A 57 5.15 3.01 -15.83
N GLU A 58 5.98 4.02 -15.59
CA GLU A 58 6.44 4.36 -14.24
C GLU A 58 5.29 4.82 -13.34
N ALA A 59 4.32 5.57 -13.89
CA ALA A 59 3.12 5.95 -13.16
C ALA A 59 2.24 4.74 -12.81
N GLN A 60 2.05 3.81 -13.75
CA GLN A 60 1.33 2.56 -13.51
C GLN A 60 2.04 1.71 -12.46
N ASP A 61 3.36 1.56 -12.53
CA ASP A 61 4.16 0.85 -11.53
C ASP A 61 4.10 1.54 -10.16
N ALA A 62 4.11 2.87 -10.12
CA ALA A 62 3.95 3.63 -8.88
C ALA A 62 2.56 3.43 -8.25
N VAL A 63 1.49 3.41 -9.06
CA VAL A 63 0.13 3.12 -8.61
C VAL A 63 0.02 1.69 -8.10
N ALA A 64 0.59 0.72 -8.83
CA ALA A 64 0.61 -0.68 -8.43
C ALA A 64 1.37 -0.88 -7.11
N LYS A 65 2.54 -0.25 -6.94
CA LYS A 65 3.30 -0.26 -5.68
C LYS A 65 2.50 0.35 -4.53
N ARG A 66 1.85 1.50 -4.72
CA ARG A 66 0.98 2.12 -3.71
C ARG A 66 -0.19 1.21 -3.33
N ALA A 67 -0.84 0.58 -4.31
CA ALA A 67 -1.93 -0.37 -4.06
C ALA A 67 -1.44 -1.61 -3.30
N GLN A 68 -0.25 -2.13 -3.63
CA GLN A 68 0.39 -3.24 -2.90
C GLN A 68 0.74 -2.83 -1.46
N GLU A 69 1.31 -1.65 -1.26
CA GLU A 69 1.60 -1.14 0.08
C GLU A 69 0.32 -0.93 0.91
N GLU A 70 -0.74 -0.37 0.31
CA GLU A 70 -2.02 -0.22 0.98
C GLU A 70 -2.65 -1.57 1.33
N SER A 71 -2.65 -2.51 0.41
CA SER A 71 -3.19 -3.85 0.66
C SER A 71 -2.36 -4.58 1.72
N ALA A 72 -1.04 -4.45 1.72
CA ALA A 72 -0.16 -4.99 2.76
C ALA A 72 -0.41 -4.32 4.11
N LYS A 73 -0.59 -2.99 4.16
CA LYS A 73 -0.98 -2.25 5.39
C LYS A 73 -2.33 -2.72 5.91
N LYS A 74 -3.34 -2.83 5.03
CA LYS A 74 -4.68 -3.36 5.36
C LYS A 74 -4.60 -4.81 5.85
N ALA A 75 -3.79 -5.65 5.23
CA ALA A 75 -3.58 -7.04 5.64
C ALA A 75 -2.89 -7.13 7.02
N LYS A 76 -1.85 -6.33 7.27
CA LYS A 76 -1.19 -6.23 8.59
C LYS A 76 -2.18 -5.75 9.67
N ALA A 77 -2.98 -4.73 9.38
CA ALA A 77 -4.01 -4.24 10.29
C ALA A 77 -5.09 -5.29 10.58
N ARG A 78 -5.57 -6.02 9.56
CA ARG A 78 -6.49 -7.14 9.73
C ARG A 78 -5.88 -8.25 10.57
N LYS A 79 -4.61 -8.60 10.33
CA LYS A 79 -3.89 -9.61 11.12
C LYS A 79 -3.76 -9.17 12.59
N ALA A 80 -3.36 -7.93 12.85
CA ALA A 80 -3.30 -7.40 14.22
C ALA A 80 -4.67 -7.43 14.91
N LYS A 81 -5.73 -6.99 14.22
CA LYS A 81 -7.10 -7.02 14.75
C LYS A 81 -7.57 -8.45 15.02
N SER A 82 -7.31 -9.39 14.12
CA SER A 82 -7.66 -10.80 14.33
C SER A 82 -6.92 -11.42 15.51
N ARG A 83 -5.65 -11.08 15.72
CA ARG A 83 -4.87 -11.54 16.89
C ARG A 83 -5.43 -10.97 18.18
N GLY A 84 -5.82 -9.70 18.22
CA GLY A 84 -6.48 -9.10 19.38
C GLY A 84 -7.83 -9.75 19.70
N LEU A 85 -8.62 -10.11 18.68
CA LEU A 85 -9.88 -10.83 18.88
C LEU A 85 -9.65 -12.24 19.42
N VAL A 86 -8.67 -12.98 18.91
CA VAL A 86 -8.33 -14.33 19.40
C VAL A 86 -7.77 -14.27 20.82
N ALA A 87 -6.87 -13.32 21.10
CA ALA A 87 -6.31 -13.14 22.44
C ALA A 87 -7.38 -12.81 23.49
N ASN A 88 -8.47 -12.17 23.08
CA ASN A 88 -9.56 -11.76 23.95
C ASN A 88 -10.85 -12.57 23.74
N SER A 89 -10.73 -13.77 23.18
CA SER A 89 -11.85 -14.67 22.93
C SER A 89 -12.53 -15.16 24.22
N ASP A 90 -11.81 -15.19 25.34
CA ASP A 90 -12.36 -15.54 26.66
C ASP A 90 -13.08 -14.37 27.35
N ASN A 91 -13.03 -13.16 26.78
CA ASN A 91 -13.61 -11.98 27.41
C ASN A 91 -15.13 -11.94 27.18
N PRO A 92 -15.94 -11.93 28.25
CA PRO A 92 -17.39 -12.02 28.14
C PRO A 92 -18.00 -10.85 27.36
N VAL A 93 -17.38 -9.67 27.36
CA VAL A 93 -17.84 -8.50 26.60
C VAL A 93 -17.74 -8.78 25.09
N PHE A 94 -16.65 -9.41 24.63
CA PHE A 94 -16.44 -9.70 23.21
C PHE A 94 -17.35 -10.82 22.73
N ILE A 95 -17.55 -11.86 23.55
CA ILE A 95 -18.49 -12.95 23.25
C ILE A 95 -19.92 -12.40 23.15
N THR A 96 -20.34 -11.60 24.13
CA THR A 96 -21.71 -11.03 24.16
C THR A 96 -21.95 -10.12 22.96
N ASN A 97 -21.01 -9.23 22.64
CA ASN A 97 -21.15 -8.33 21.49
C ASN A 97 -21.16 -9.10 20.16
N ALA A 98 -20.39 -10.19 20.04
CA ALA A 98 -20.45 -11.06 18.87
C ALA A 98 -21.83 -11.72 18.74
N VAL A 99 -22.39 -12.27 19.82
CA VAL A 99 -23.74 -12.87 19.82
C VAL A 99 -24.79 -11.83 19.44
N VAL A 100 -24.78 -10.65 20.06
CA VAL A 100 -25.73 -9.57 19.74
C VAL A 100 -25.60 -9.15 18.27
N ALA A 101 -24.38 -8.96 17.78
CA ALA A 101 -24.15 -8.58 16.37
C ALA A 101 -24.67 -9.66 15.41
N THR A 102 -24.49 -10.94 15.72
CA THR A 102 -25.01 -12.04 14.88
C THR A 102 -26.54 -12.08 14.87
N LEU A 103 -27.18 -11.91 16.02
CA LEU A 103 -28.65 -11.89 16.12
C LEU A 103 -29.25 -10.68 15.41
N VAL A 104 -28.68 -9.49 15.62
CA VAL A 104 -29.11 -8.26 14.95
C VAL A 104 -28.90 -8.37 13.44
N GLY A 105 -27.74 -8.85 13.00
CA GLY A 105 -27.42 -9.04 11.58
C GLY A 105 -28.35 -10.04 10.90
N ALA A 106 -28.60 -11.19 11.53
CA ALA A 106 -29.53 -12.20 11.01
C ALA A 106 -30.97 -11.70 10.98
N GLY A 107 -31.43 -11.04 12.05
CA GLY A 107 -32.78 -10.48 12.14
C GLY A 107 -33.04 -9.38 11.11
N LEU A 108 -32.10 -8.45 10.95
CA LEU A 108 -32.19 -7.38 9.95
C LEU A 108 -32.07 -7.94 8.53
N GLY A 109 -31.16 -8.88 8.29
CA GLY A 109 -31.01 -9.53 6.98
C GLY A 109 -32.27 -10.27 6.56
N PHE A 110 -32.86 -11.07 7.45
CA PHE A 110 -34.10 -11.78 7.19
C PHE A 110 -35.29 -10.82 7.00
N GLY A 111 -35.41 -9.80 7.84
CA GLY A 111 -36.46 -8.78 7.72
C GLY A 111 -36.36 -7.97 6.44
N ALA A 112 -35.14 -7.59 6.03
CA ALA A 112 -34.89 -6.90 4.77
C ALA A 112 -35.22 -7.79 3.57
N TYR A 113 -34.82 -9.07 3.60
CA TYR A 113 -35.16 -10.03 2.55
C TYR A 113 -36.68 -10.16 2.38
N ARG A 114 -37.41 -10.37 3.49
CA ARG A 114 -38.86 -10.45 3.45
C ARG A 114 -39.51 -9.17 2.91
N LYS A 115 -39.09 -8.00 3.38
CA LYS A 115 -39.62 -6.72 2.88
C LYS A 115 -39.25 -6.45 1.42
N HIS A 116 -38.10 -6.93 0.97
CA HIS A 116 -37.70 -6.84 -0.43
C HIS A 116 -38.60 -7.69 -1.33
N VAL A 117 -38.87 -8.95 -0.93
CA VAL A 117 -39.81 -9.83 -1.65
C VAL A 117 -41.22 -9.26 -1.67
N GLU A 118 -41.66 -8.61 -0.59
CA GLU A 118 -42.97 -7.92 -0.53
C GLU A 118 -43.02 -6.59 -1.30
N GLY A 119 -41.90 -6.10 -1.85
CA GLY A 119 -41.82 -4.80 -2.54
C GLY A 119 -41.95 -3.58 -1.61
N LYS A 120 -41.86 -3.77 -0.29
CA LYS A 120 -42.05 -2.73 0.75
C LYS A 120 -40.74 -2.24 1.36
N LEU A 121 -39.61 -2.55 0.74
CA LEU A 121 -38.31 -2.07 1.17
C LEU A 121 -38.15 -0.60 0.72
N SER A 122 -38.45 0.34 1.60
CA SER A 122 -38.27 1.77 1.33
C SER A 122 -36.99 2.31 1.97
N TRP A 123 -36.42 3.36 1.36
CA TRP A 123 -35.29 4.09 1.93
C TRP A 123 -35.62 4.73 3.29
N GLU A 124 -36.88 5.08 3.55
CA GLU A 124 -37.33 5.55 4.86
C GLU A 124 -37.21 4.46 5.92
N VAL A 125 -37.64 3.23 5.61
CA VAL A 125 -37.50 2.09 6.51
C VAL A 125 -36.02 1.78 6.76
N VAL A 126 -35.21 1.77 5.70
CA VAL A 126 -33.75 1.57 5.83
C VAL A 126 -33.13 2.67 6.68
N GLY A 127 -33.52 3.94 6.48
CA GLY A 127 -33.05 5.08 7.26
C GLY A 127 -33.42 4.98 8.73
N LEU A 128 -34.67 4.60 9.03
CA LEU A 128 -35.15 4.41 10.40
C LEU A 128 -34.38 3.29 11.13
N TRP A 129 -34.22 2.12 10.48
CA TRP A 129 -33.48 1.01 11.07
C TRP A 129 -31.99 1.31 11.21
N SER A 130 -31.40 2.00 10.23
CA SER A 130 -30.00 2.45 10.30
C SER A 130 -29.80 3.43 11.46
N GLY A 131 -30.75 4.35 11.66
CA GLY A 131 -30.75 5.29 12.79
C GLY A 131 -30.87 4.56 14.13
N ALA A 132 -31.77 3.59 14.24
CA ALA A 132 -31.94 2.78 15.46
C ALA A 132 -30.67 1.98 15.80
N VAL A 133 -30.06 1.32 14.81
CA VAL A 133 -28.79 0.59 14.98
C VAL A 133 -27.65 1.55 15.34
N GLY A 134 -27.61 2.73 14.74
CA GLY A 134 -26.64 3.76 15.07
C GLY A 134 -26.73 4.23 16.53
N ALA A 135 -27.95 4.56 16.99
CA ALA A 135 -28.19 4.96 18.37
C ALA A 135 -27.83 3.83 19.37
N PHE A 136 -28.22 2.59 19.06
CA PHE A 136 -27.84 1.42 19.86
C PHE A 136 -26.31 1.25 19.94
N GLY A 137 -25.61 1.40 18.82
CA GLY A 137 -24.14 1.30 18.77
C GLY A 137 -23.42 2.36 19.63
N VAL A 138 -23.97 3.58 19.71
CA VAL A 138 -23.42 4.62 20.60
C VAL A 138 -23.55 4.19 22.06
N VAL A 139 -24.72 3.70 22.48
CA VAL A 139 -24.95 3.24 23.85
C VAL A 139 -24.07 2.04 24.18
N ASP A 140 -24.03 1.04 23.30
CA ASP A 140 -23.20 -0.16 23.45
C ASP A 140 -21.72 0.18 23.58
N TYR A 141 -21.22 1.16 22.82
CA TYR A 141 -19.83 1.60 22.91
C TYR A 141 -19.46 2.11 24.31
N PHE A 142 -20.30 2.95 24.93
CA PHE A 142 -20.01 3.47 26.27
C PHE A 142 -20.10 2.38 27.34
N VAL A 143 -21.10 1.49 27.24
CA VAL A 143 -21.26 0.36 28.17
C VAL A 143 -20.08 -0.60 28.05
N SER A 144 -19.75 -1.02 26.83
CA SER A 144 -18.61 -1.89 26.54
C SER A 144 -17.31 -1.26 27.02
N LYS A 145 -17.07 0.03 26.73
CA LYS A 145 -15.87 0.75 27.20
C LYS A 145 -15.76 0.76 28.71
N TRP A 146 -16.86 1.02 29.43
CA TRP A 146 -16.87 0.98 30.89
C TRP A 146 -16.53 -0.41 31.44
N PHE A 147 -17.14 -1.47 30.89
CA PHE A 147 -16.83 -2.83 31.29
C PHE A 147 -15.39 -3.23 30.99
N LEU A 148 -14.85 -2.85 29.84
CA LEU A 148 -13.47 -3.13 29.47
C LEU A 148 -12.47 -2.37 30.35
N GLN A 149 -12.78 -1.14 30.76
CA GLN A 149 -11.89 -0.37 31.64
C GLN A 149 -11.96 -0.81 33.10
N ASN A 150 -13.15 -1.22 33.58
CA ASN A 150 -13.37 -1.44 35.01
C ASN A 150 -13.32 -2.92 35.43
N LYS A 151 -13.81 -3.85 34.60
CA LYS A 151 -14.02 -5.25 35.01
C LYS A 151 -13.34 -6.28 34.11
N TYR A 152 -13.26 -6.04 32.80
CA TYR A 152 -12.76 -7.00 31.82
C TYR A 152 -11.72 -6.36 30.88
N PRO A 153 -10.54 -5.98 31.39
CA PRO A 153 -9.49 -5.38 30.57
C PRO A 153 -9.10 -6.28 29.38
N PRO A 154 -8.92 -5.72 28.18
CA PRO A 154 -8.47 -6.48 27.03
C PRO A 154 -7.00 -6.91 27.23
N LYS A 155 -6.70 -8.12 26.76
CA LYS A 155 -5.35 -8.71 26.77
C LYS A 155 -4.51 -8.25 25.57
#